data_AF-A0A2M8U4W2-F1
#
_entry.id   AF-A0A2M8U4W2-F1
#
_cell.length_a   1.000
_cell.length_b   1.000
_cell.length_c   1.000
_cell.angle_alpha   90.00
_cell.angle_beta   90.00
_cell.angle_gamma   90.00
#
_symmetry.space_group_name_H-M   'P 1'
#
loop_
_entity.id
_entity.type
_entity.pdbx_description
1 polymer ?
#
loop_
_entity_poly.entity_id
_entity_poly.type
_entity_poly.pdbx_seq_one_letter_code
_entity_poly.pdbx_strand_id
1 'polypeptide(L)'
;MISTARSATILRIDAALCAACGLPGLIAPTWLAGFLLPGQETVLGLATATLLWELGILLVAYAGLLLLAATKPRLDRPVLALTAMADAGWVIGTFALVAAFRSSFSIWGMVALAVIALDTALIGLWKLRLLRGHPGAALAA
;
A
#
# COMPACT_ATOMS: atom_id res chain seq x y z
N MET A 1 -14.33 18.90 12.72
CA MET A 1 -13.81 18.98 11.33
C MET A 1 -12.49 18.24 11.23
N ILE A 2 -12.37 17.26 10.32
CA ILE A 2 -11.07 16.66 9.99
C ILE A 2 -10.22 17.76 9.36
N SER A 3 -8.98 17.98 9.83
CA SER A 3 -8.08 18.96 9.23
C SER A 3 -7.76 18.50 7.80
N THR A 4 -8.27 19.23 6.81
CA THR A 4 -8.09 18.94 5.39
C THR A 4 -6.62 18.83 5.02
N ALA A 5 -5.78 19.69 5.62
CA ALA A 5 -4.34 19.68 5.44
C ALA A 5 -3.71 18.37 5.93
N ARG A 6 -4.15 17.85 7.09
CA ARG A 6 -3.59 16.61 7.66
C ARG A 6 -3.96 15.39 6.82
N SER A 7 -5.20 15.30 6.34
CA SER A 7 -5.62 14.24 5.42
C SER A 7 -4.86 14.28 4.11
N ALA A 8 -4.71 15.46 3.50
CA ALA A 8 -3.96 15.63 2.26
C ALA A 8 -2.49 15.21 2.42
N THR A 9 -1.83 15.57 3.54
CA THR A 9 -0.46 15.14 3.82
C THR A 9 -0.33 13.62 3.92
N ILE A 10 -1.25 12.96 4.63
CA ILE A 10 -1.22 11.48 4.74
C ILE A 10 -1.39 10.82 3.38
N LEU A 11 -2.32 11.31 2.55
CA LEU A 11 -2.51 10.78 1.20
C LEU A 11 -1.29 10.99 0.29
N ARG A 12 -0.56 12.09 0.45
CA ARG A 12 0.70 12.34 -0.29
C ARG A 12 1.81 11.40 0.14
N ILE A 13 1.94 11.17 1.44
CA ILE A 13 2.92 10.21 1.99
C ILE A 13 2.61 8.81 1.47
N ASP A 14 1.34 8.42 1.54
CA ASP A 14 0.85 7.13 1.04
C ASP A 14 1.12 6.99 -0.47
N ALA A 15 0.80 8.02 -1.26
CA ALA A 15 1.13 8.03 -2.68
C ALA A 15 2.62 7.87 -2.95
N ALA A 16 3.48 8.55 -2.18
CA ALA A 16 4.93 8.43 -2.32
C ALA A 16 5.41 7.01 -2.00
N LEU A 17 4.84 6.37 -0.98
CA LEU A 17 5.15 4.99 -0.62
C LEU A 17 4.69 4.01 -1.70
N CYS A 18 3.47 4.15 -2.21
CA CYS A 18 2.96 3.35 -3.33
C CYS A 18 3.83 3.52 -4.58
N ALA A 19 4.23 4.75 -4.92
CA ALA A 19 5.12 4.99 -6.06
C ALA A 19 6.51 4.38 -5.83
N ALA A 20 7.11 4.53 -4.65
CA ALA A 20 8.40 3.96 -4.33
C ALA A 20 8.40 2.42 -4.41
N CYS A 21 7.29 1.78 -4.00
CA CYS A 21 7.13 0.32 -4.10
C CYS A 21 6.79 -0.14 -5.53
N GLY A 22 6.02 0.66 -6.27
CA GLY A 22 5.54 0.31 -7.60
C GLY A 22 6.56 0.54 -8.71
N LEU A 23 7.37 1.60 -8.63
CA LEU A 23 8.35 1.97 -9.67
C LEU A 23 9.37 0.86 -9.97
N PRO A 24 9.95 0.15 -8.99
CA PRO A 24 10.83 -0.98 -9.28
C PRO A 24 10.13 -2.10 -10.06
N GLY A 25 8.86 -2.41 -9.72
CA GLY A 25 8.05 -3.38 -10.45
C GLY A 25 7.76 -2.92 -11.88
N LEU A 26 7.54 -1.62 -12.09
CA LEU A 26 7.25 -1.05 -13.40
C LEU A 26 8.50 -0.96 -14.30
N ILE A 27 9.64 -0.54 -13.74
CA ILE A 27 10.87 -0.23 -14.51
C ILE A 27 11.79 -1.44 -14.64
N ALA A 28 11.88 -2.27 -13.59
CA ALA A 28 12.83 -3.38 -13.53
C ALA A 28 12.19 -4.66 -12.93
N PRO A 29 11.07 -5.16 -13.50
CA PRO A 29 10.33 -6.29 -12.95
C PRO A 29 11.16 -7.58 -12.85
N THR A 30 12.06 -7.83 -13.81
CA THR A 30 12.91 -9.03 -13.82
C THR A 30 13.96 -9.00 -12.73
N TRP A 31 14.58 -7.83 -12.50
CA TRP A 31 15.50 -7.65 -11.38
C TRP A 31 14.78 -7.79 -10.05
N LEU A 32 13.60 -7.19 -9.91
CA LEU A 32 12.80 -7.29 -8.69
C LEU A 32 12.35 -8.74 -8.42
N ALA A 33 12.00 -9.50 -9.46
CA ALA A 33 11.70 -10.93 -9.36
C ALA A 33 12.91 -11.71 -8.83
N GLY A 34 14.09 -11.48 -9.40
CA GLY A 34 15.33 -12.14 -8.94
C GLY A 34 15.71 -11.75 -7.51
N PHE A 35 15.42 -10.51 -7.09
CA PHE A 35 15.66 -10.04 -5.73
C PHE A 35 14.67 -10.66 -4.72
N LEU A 36 13.37 -10.65 -5.01
CA LEU A 36 12.33 -11.11 -4.09
C LEU A 36 12.22 -12.64 -4.06
N LEU A 37 12.24 -13.27 -5.22
CA LEU A 37 11.83 -14.65 -5.46
C LEU A 37 12.89 -15.37 -6.33
N PRO A 38 14.14 -15.51 -5.85
CA PRO A 38 15.23 -16.08 -6.63
C PRO A 38 14.92 -17.53 -7.03
N GLY A 39 15.03 -17.84 -8.32
CA GLY A 39 14.77 -19.18 -8.86
C GLY A 39 13.27 -19.52 -9.02
N GLN A 40 12.36 -18.59 -8.74
CA GLN A 40 10.92 -18.78 -8.93
C GLN A 40 10.46 -18.04 -10.19
N GLU A 41 10.53 -18.72 -11.33
CA GLU A 41 10.18 -18.12 -12.63
C GLU A 41 8.67 -17.85 -12.78
N THR A 42 7.83 -18.65 -12.10
CA THR A 42 6.38 -18.50 -12.14
C THR A 42 5.74 -18.51 -10.75
N VAL A 43 4.67 -17.71 -10.60
CA VAL A 43 3.80 -17.68 -9.43
C VAL A 43 2.36 -17.80 -9.93
N LEU A 44 1.59 -18.74 -9.39
CA LEU A 44 0.21 -19.02 -9.83
C LEU A 44 0.06 -19.29 -11.34
N GLY A 45 1.08 -19.88 -11.97
CA GLY A 45 1.08 -20.18 -13.41
C GLY A 45 1.39 -18.99 -14.33
N LEU A 46 1.69 -17.81 -13.76
CA LEU A 46 2.11 -16.62 -14.51
C LEU A 46 3.59 -16.33 -14.25
N ALA A 47 4.27 -15.73 -15.23
CA ALA A 47 5.65 -15.31 -15.07
C ALA A 47 5.77 -14.28 -13.92
N THR A 48 6.69 -14.51 -12.99
CA THR A 48 6.86 -13.67 -11.79
C THR A 48 7.13 -12.22 -12.14
N ALA A 49 7.95 -11.96 -13.17
CA ALA A 49 8.24 -10.62 -13.64
C ALA A 49 6.98 -9.91 -14.18
N THR A 50 6.09 -10.62 -14.89
CA THR A 50 4.83 -10.07 -15.37
C THR A 50 3.91 -9.68 -14.21
N LEU A 51 3.81 -10.53 -13.19
CA LEU A 51 3.03 -10.22 -11.99
C LEU A 51 3.57 -8.99 -11.26
N LEU A 52 4.89 -8.86 -11.11
CA LEU A 52 5.51 -7.70 -10.48
C LEU A 52 5.35 -6.42 -11.32
N TRP A 53 5.32 -6.54 -12.64
CA TRP A 53 5.03 -5.44 -13.54
C TRP A 53 3.58 -4.94 -13.41
N GLU A 54 2.61 -5.86 -13.41
CA GLU A 54 1.20 -5.55 -13.18
C GLU A 54 0.99 -4.89 -11.79
N LEU A 55 1.63 -5.43 -10.75
CA LEU A 55 1.63 -4.82 -9.41
C LEU A 55 2.26 -3.42 -9.42
N GLY A 56 3.34 -3.23 -10.18
CA GLY A 56 3.98 -1.94 -10.38
C GLY A 56 3.03 -0.91 -11.00
N ILE A 57 2.31 -1.29 -12.06
CA ILE A 57 1.27 -0.45 -12.67
C ILE A 57 0.20 -0.10 -11.65
N LEU A 58 -0.34 -1.10 -10.96
CA LEU A 58 -1.41 -0.90 -9.99
C LEU A 58 -1.01 0.09 -8.89
N LEU A 59 0.18 -0.07 -8.33
CA LEU A 59 0.69 0.79 -7.26
C LEU A 59 0.96 2.23 -7.75
N VAL A 60 1.56 2.40 -8.92
CA VAL A 60 1.82 3.73 -9.49
C VAL A 60 0.50 4.43 -9.88
N ALA A 61 -0.45 3.69 -10.47
CA ALA A 61 -1.78 4.23 -10.77
C ALA A 61 -2.52 4.63 -9.48
N TYR A 62 -2.44 3.79 -8.45
CA TYR A 62 -3.03 4.09 -7.14
C TYR A 62 -2.39 5.32 -6.50
N ALA A 63 -1.07 5.46 -6.57
CA ALA A 63 -0.37 6.68 -6.13
C ALA A 63 -0.91 7.94 -6.85
N GLY A 64 -1.14 7.85 -8.16
CA GLY A 64 -1.77 8.94 -8.93
C GLY A 64 -3.17 9.29 -8.40
N LEU A 65 -4.01 8.30 -8.13
CA LEU A 65 -5.35 8.51 -7.55
C LEU A 65 -5.30 9.15 -6.16
N LEU A 66 -4.34 8.75 -5.31
CA LEU A 66 -4.14 9.32 -3.98
C LEU A 66 -3.70 10.79 -4.06
N LEU A 67 -2.81 11.13 -4.99
CA LEU A 67 -2.41 12.53 -5.23
C LEU A 67 -3.58 13.37 -5.71
N LEU A 68 -4.41 12.86 -6.62
CA LEU A 68 -5.63 13.53 -7.07
C LEU A 68 -6.64 13.70 -5.92
N ALA A 69 -6.76 12.72 -5.03
CA ALA A 69 -7.61 12.84 -3.85
C ALA A 69 -7.05 13.89 -2.87
N ALA A 70 -5.74 14.03 -2.75
CA ALA A 70 -5.08 14.98 -1.86
C ALA A 70 -5.21 16.46 -2.29
N THR A 71 -5.59 16.73 -3.54
CA THR A 71 -5.85 18.11 -4.02
C THR A 71 -7.30 18.55 -3.80
N LYS A 72 -8.20 17.62 -3.42
CA LYS A 72 -9.60 17.97 -3.19
C LYS A 72 -9.78 18.81 -1.91
N PRO A 73 -10.55 19.92 -1.96
CA PRO A 73 -10.76 20.81 -0.83
C PRO A 73 -11.58 20.19 0.32
N ARG A 74 -12.29 19.09 0.06
CA ARG A 74 -12.92 18.24 1.07
C ARG A 74 -12.69 16.79 0.66
N LEU A 75 -12.02 16.04 1.51
CA LEU A 75 -11.84 14.60 1.32
C LEU A 75 -13.02 13.87 1.96
N ASP A 76 -13.72 13.09 1.15
CA ASP A 76 -14.85 12.31 1.61
C ASP A 76 -14.39 11.20 2.57
N ARG A 77 -15.06 11.08 3.72
CA ARG A 77 -14.80 10.00 4.70
C ARG A 77 -14.81 8.60 4.08
N PRO A 78 -15.74 8.26 3.17
CA PRO A 78 -15.71 6.98 2.44
C PRO A 78 -14.40 6.74 1.69
N VAL A 79 -13.82 7.76 1.04
CA VAL A 79 -12.55 7.62 0.33
C VAL A 79 -11.43 7.26 1.30
N LEU A 80 -11.34 7.98 2.43
CA LEU A 80 -10.34 7.68 3.45
C LEU A 80 -10.51 6.27 4.05
N ALA A 81 -11.75 5.83 4.27
CA ALA A 81 -12.05 4.47 4.73
C ALA A 81 -11.63 3.40 3.71
N LEU A 82 -11.96 3.59 2.43
CA LEU A 82 -11.54 2.70 1.35
C LEU A 82 -10.02 2.60 1.27
N THR A 83 -9.31 3.73 1.36
CA THR A 83 -7.83 3.70 1.36
C THR A 83 -7.25 3.00 2.58
N ALA A 84 -7.86 3.12 3.76
CA ALA A 84 -7.42 2.38 4.95
C ALA A 84 -7.69 0.87 4.83
N MET A 85 -8.79 0.47 4.17
CA MET A 85 -9.07 -0.93 3.87
C MET A 85 -8.09 -1.50 2.84
N ALA A 86 -7.74 -0.71 1.82
CA ALA A 86 -6.71 -1.08 0.84
C ALA A 86 -5.36 -1.33 1.53
N ASP A 87 -4.93 -0.44 2.43
CA ASP A 87 -3.71 -0.63 3.23
C ASP A 87 -3.75 -1.94 4.04
N ALA A 88 -4.86 -2.19 4.74
CA ALA A 88 -5.03 -3.41 5.53
C ALA A 88 -4.96 -4.67 4.64
N GLY A 89 -5.63 -4.63 3.48
CA GLY A 89 -5.57 -5.71 2.49
C GLY A 89 -4.16 -5.95 1.98
N TRP A 90 -3.41 -4.89 1.67
CA TRP A 90 -2.01 -4.98 1.25
C TRP A 90 -1.12 -5.63 2.31
N VAL A 91 -1.24 -5.18 3.57
CA VAL A 91 -0.46 -5.70 4.70
C VAL A 91 -0.77 -7.19 4.93
N ILE A 92 -2.05 -7.54 5.03
CA ILE A 92 -2.48 -8.92 5.24
C ILE A 92 -2.03 -9.81 4.08
N GLY A 93 -2.24 -9.36 2.83
CA GLY A 93 -1.84 -10.07 1.63
C GLY A 93 -0.34 -10.32 1.58
N THR A 94 0.47 -9.31 1.93
CA THR A 94 1.94 -9.42 1.97
C THR A 94 2.39 -10.49 2.96
N PHE A 95 1.90 -10.43 4.21
CA PHE A 95 2.27 -11.43 5.22
C PHE A 95 1.75 -12.83 4.89
N ALA A 96 0.52 -12.94 4.37
CA ALA A 96 -0.04 -14.23 3.95
C ALA A 96 0.78 -14.85 2.81
N LEU A 97 1.19 -14.05 1.82
CA LEU A 97 2.01 -14.51 0.70
C LEU A 97 3.39 -14.98 1.18
N VAL A 98 4.07 -14.18 2.02
CA VAL A 98 5.37 -14.54 2.58
C VAL A 98 5.27 -15.79 3.46
N ALA A 99 4.20 -15.93 4.26
CA ALA A 99 3.99 -17.11 5.10
C ALA A 99 3.73 -18.37 4.26
N ALA A 100 2.91 -18.27 3.21
CA ALA A 100 2.55 -19.40 2.36
C ALA A 100 3.71 -19.89 1.48
N PHE A 101 4.56 -18.98 0.99
CA PHE A 101 5.65 -19.28 0.06
C PHE A 101 7.04 -18.96 0.62
N ARG A 102 7.22 -19.10 1.94
CA ARG A 102 8.41 -18.66 2.67
C ARG A 102 9.74 -19.13 2.06
N SER A 103 9.80 -20.37 1.60
CA SER A 103 10.98 -20.99 0.99
C SER A 103 11.36 -20.41 -0.38
N SER A 104 10.41 -19.77 -1.06
CA SER A 104 10.63 -19.16 -2.37
C SER A 104 11.15 -17.73 -2.26
N PHE A 105 10.93 -17.06 -1.13
CA PHE A 105 11.40 -15.70 -0.93
C PHE A 105 12.85 -15.65 -0.46
N SER A 106 13.61 -14.68 -0.97
CA SER A 106 14.91 -14.34 -0.41
C SER A 106 14.75 -13.71 0.98
N ILE A 107 15.74 -13.91 1.85
CA ILE A 107 15.73 -13.30 3.20
C ILE A 107 15.62 -11.78 3.11
N TRP A 108 16.41 -11.16 2.22
CA TRP A 108 16.39 -9.72 2.00
C TRP A 108 15.06 -9.23 1.43
N GLY A 109 14.44 -10.00 0.54
CA GLY A 109 13.11 -9.72 0.01
C GLY A 109 12.04 -9.78 1.10
N MET A 110 12.09 -10.77 1.98
CA MET A 110 11.18 -10.85 3.13
C MET A 110 11.33 -9.65 4.07
N VAL A 111 12.57 -9.24 4.37
CA VAL A 111 12.82 -8.04 5.20
C VAL A 111 12.28 -6.79 4.53
N ALA A 112 12.55 -6.59 3.24
CA ALA A 112 12.04 -5.43 2.49
C ALA A 112 10.51 -5.38 2.50
N LEU A 113 9.84 -6.50 2.22
CA LEU A 113 8.38 -6.61 2.26
C LEU A 113 7.81 -6.38 3.67
N ALA A 114 8.48 -6.85 4.71
CA ALA A 114 8.06 -6.60 6.09
C ALA A 114 8.16 -5.12 6.47
N VAL A 115 9.22 -4.43 6.08
CA VAL A 115 9.37 -2.98 6.31
C VAL A 115 8.25 -2.22 5.58
N ILE A 116 8.03 -2.52 4.30
CA ILE A 116 6.96 -1.88 3.52
C ILE A 116 5.60 -2.14 4.16
N ALA A 117 5.31 -3.39 4.57
CA ALA A 117 4.05 -3.73 5.21
C ALA A 117 3.86 -2.99 6.55
N LEU A 118 4.92 -2.79 7.33
CA LEU A 118 4.86 -2.02 8.58
C LEU A 118 4.58 -0.54 8.30
N ASP A 119 5.25 0.06 7.32
CA ASP A 119 5.02 1.46 6.93
C ASP A 119 3.58 1.66 6.43
N THR A 120 3.09 0.76 5.58
CA THR A 120 1.69 0.76 5.11
C THR A 120 0.72 0.59 6.29
N ALA A 121 1.01 -0.29 7.25
CA ALA A 121 0.18 -0.47 8.44
C ALA A 121 0.12 0.80 9.30
N LEU A 122 1.24 1.50 9.47
CA LEU A 122 1.29 2.77 10.21
C LEU A 122 0.45 3.85 9.52
N ILE A 123 0.54 3.96 8.19
CA ILE A 123 -0.28 4.88 7.38
C ILE A 123 -1.77 4.53 7.53
N GLY A 124 -2.13 3.26 7.39
CA GLY A 124 -3.52 2.79 7.58
C GLY A 124 -4.05 3.11 8.97
N LEU A 125 -3.25 2.90 10.02
CA LEU A 125 -3.61 3.27 11.39
C LEU A 125 -3.82 4.78 11.54
N TRP A 126 -3.01 5.62 10.89
CA TRP A 126 -3.20 7.07 10.91
C TRP A 126 -4.51 7.48 10.22
N LYS A 127 -4.84 6.87 9.07
CA LYS A 127 -6.13 7.07 8.38
C LYS A 127 -7.31 6.66 9.28
N LEU A 128 -7.21 5.50 9.94
CA LEU A 128 -8.23 5.04 10.89
C LEU A 128 -8.38 5.96 12.11
N ARG A 129 -7.28 6.49 12.66
CA ARG A 129 -7.32 7.46 13.76
C ARG A 129 -8.01 8.75 13.33
N LEU A 130 -7.78 9.23 12.11
CA LEU A 130 -8.50 10.39 11.56
C LEU A 130 -10.00 10.13 11.40
N LEU A 131 -10.39 8.91 11.01
CA LEU A 131 -11.79 8.51 10.92
C LEU A 131 -12.46 8.47 12.31
N ARG A 132 -11.76 7.90 13.31
CA ARG A 132 -12.22 7.72 14.70
C ARG A 132 -12.21 8.99 15.55
N GLY A 133 -11.43 10.00 15.18
CA GLY A 133 -11.29 11.25 15.95
C GLY A 133 -12.54 12.11 16.13
N HIS A 134 -13.77 11.59 15.91
CA HIS A 134 -15.04 12.19 16.32
C HIS A 134 -15.97 11.16 17.01
N PRO A 135 -15.90 11.03 18.34
CA PRO A 135 -17.04 10.69 19.17
C PRO A 135 -17.35 11.88 20.11
N GLY A 136 -17.82 13.00 19.57
CA GLY A 136 -17.99 14.24 20.36
C GLY A 136 -19.10 15.18 19.90
N ALA A 137 -20.08 14.70 19.14
CA ALA A 137 -21.25 15.51 18.75
C ALA A 137 -22.58 14.73 18.80
N ALA A 138 -22.63 13.54 19.42
CA ALA A 138 -23.81 12.67 19.39
C ALA A 138 -24.26 12.12 20.76
N LEU A 139 -23.85 12.74 21.87
CA LEU A 139 -24.36 12.45 23.23
C LEU A 139 -24.71 13.73 24.02
N ALA A 140 -25.11 14.78 23.31
CA ALA A 140 -25.75 15.95 23.90
C ALA A 140 -27.06 16.21 23.12
N ALA A 141 -28.03 15.33 23.34
CA ALA A 141 -29.45 15.54 23.06
C ALA A 141 -30.25 14.64 24.00
#